data_AF-A0A425Y6D9-F1
#
_entry.id   AF-A0A425Y6D9-F1
#
_cell.length_a   1.000
_cell.length_b   1.000
_cell.length_c   1.000
_cell.angle_alpha   90.00
_cell.angle_beta   90.00
_cell.angle_gamma   90.00
#
_symmetry.space_group_name_H-M   'P 1'
#
loop_
_entity.id
_entity.type
_entity.pdbx_description
1 polymer ?
#
loop_
_entity_poly.entity_id
_entity_poly.type
_entity_poly.pdbx_seq_one_letter_code
_entity_poly.pdbx_strand_id
1 'polypeptide(L)'
;MAKMLSIRMSSESILSNAKRHQRLCKQVVGAENLAAAIQSFIDNLIEKCAISHTALEDKGTAYDNVVLKDTILDDVVRDISDAAKQYDRNNVGRGIYTTLFPDGKTTSITNVSLSKEPDEADKLLLRFDKFEEGNSLLAYKAPLTAAIAEARTVIAAYNTAKINEKMALEVEASAKDDVIRQYEFNYLDAAKLFGKKYANRLFPKTPKSKKEELPEEVITE
;
A
#
# COMPACT_ATOMS: atom_id res chain seq x y z
N MET A 1 33.76 -15.81 3.66
CA MET A 1 32.89 -16.64 2.83
C MET A 1 32.00 -15.71 2.03
N ALA A 2 31.59 -16.11 0.83
CA ALA A 2 30.59 -15.38 0.04
C ALA A 2 29.29 -15.24 0.84
N LYS A 3 28.67 -14.07 0.77
CA LYS A 3 27.35 -13.81 1.33
C LYS A 3 26.32 -14.37 0.36
N MET A 4 25.64 -15.44 0.77
CA MET A 4 24.48 -15.95 0.06
C MET A 4 23.28 -15.06 0.32
N LEU A 5 22.43 -14.96 -0.69
CA LEU A 5 21.18 -14.21 -0.59
C LEU A 5 20.12 -15.10 0.08
N SER A 6 19.12 -14.46 0.66
CA SER A 6 18.01 -15.14 1.31
C SER A 6 16.72 -14.38 1.03
N ILE A 7 15.62 -15.11 0.91
CA ILE A 7 14.29 -14.53 0.70
C ILE A 7 13.87 -13.57 1.82
N ARG A 8 14.44 -13.74 3.03
CA ARG A 8 14.22 -12.85 4.19
C ARG A 8 14.87 -11.48 4.03
N MET A 9 15.80 -11.31 3.09
CA MET A 9 16.43 -10.02 2.81
C MET A 9 15.45 -9.10 2.09
N SER A 10 15.56 -7.79 2.32
CA SER A 10 14.84 -6.80 1.52
C SER A 10 15.31 -6.83 0.06
N SER A 11 14.43 -6.43 -0.86
CA SER A 11 14.74 -6.35 -2.29
C SER A 11 15.92 -5.42 -2.57
N GLU A 12 16.01 -4.30 -1.85
CA GLU A 12 17.17 -3.41 -1.89
C GLU A 12 18.48 -4.11 -1.50
N SER A 13 18.44 -4.94 -0.45
CA SER A 13 19.62 -5.69 -0.01
C SER A 13 20.04 -6.74 -1.03
N ILE A 14 19.08 -7.43 -1.64
CA ILE A 14 19.29 -8.39 -2.73
C ILE A 14 19.93 -7.66 -3.93
N LEU A 15 19.32 -6.57 -4.39
CA LEU A 15 19.80 -5.75 -5.49
C LEU A 15 21.22 -5.22 -5.22
N SER A 16 21.49 -4.72 -4.02
CA SER A 16 22.81 -4.20 -3.64
C SER A 16 23.89 -5.27 -3.74
N ASN A 17 23.62 -6.48 -3.23
CA ASN A 17 24.56 -7.60 -3.29
C ASN A 17 24.73 -8.15 -4.72
N ALA A 18 23.62 -8.31 -5.46
CA ALA A 18 23.65 -8.78 -6.85
C ALA A 18 24.40 -7.80 -7.77
N LYS A 19 24.12 -6.49 -7.67
CA LYS A 19 24.86 -5.45 -8.40
C LYS A 19 26.34 -5.42 -8.00
N ARG A 20 26.66 -5.65 -6.73
CA ARG A 20 28.07 -5.72 -6.28
C ARG A 20 28.78 -6.95 -6.84
N HIS A 21 28.15 -8.12 -6.83
CA HIS A 21 28.66 -9.32 -7.51
C HIS A 21 28.92 -9.04 -8.99
N GLN A 22 27.95 -8.44 -9.67
CA GLN A 22 28.11 -8.08 -11.08
C GLN A 22 29.31 -7.16 -11.34
N ARG A 23 29.50 -6.11 -10.51
CA ARG A 23 30.67 -5.23 -10.59
C ARG A 23 31.98 -5.99 -10.40
N LEU A 24 32.03 -6.92 -9.45
CA LEU A 24 33.22 -7.74 -9.20
C LEU A 24 33.52 -8.67 -10.38
N CYS A 25 32.52 -9.30 -10.97
CA CYS A 25 32.68 -10.14 -12.16
C CYS A 25 33.18 -9.35 -13.37
N LYS A 26 32.71 -8.11 -13.59
CA LYS A 26 33.18 -7.24 -14.68
C LYS A 26 34.67 -6.82 -14.53
N GLN A 27 35.25 -6.97 -13.35
CA GLN A 27 36.67 -6.65 -13.10
C GLN A 27 37.61 -7.85 -13.33
N VAL A 28 37.09 -9.04 -13.61
CA VAL A 28 37.87 -10.27 -13.71
C VAL A 28 37.68 -10.90 -15.08
N VAL A 29 38.79 -11.05 -15.81
CA VAL A 29 38.83 -11.69 -17.13
C VAL A 29 38.30 -13.12 -17.04
N GLY A 30 37.32 -13.44 -17.89
CA GLY A 30 36.65 -14.75 -17.94
C GLY A 30 35.38 -14.85 -17.09
N ALA A 31 35.08 -13.86 -16.25
CA ALA A 31 33.87 -13.85 -15.40
C ALA A 31 32.71 -13.02 -16.00
N GLU A 32 32.86 -12.50 -17.21
CA GLU A 32 31.90 -11.61 -17.89
C GLU A 32 30.55 -12.32 -18.10
N ASN A 33 30.57 -13.63 -18.40
CA ASN A 33 29.37 -14.44 -18.57
C ASN A 33 28.51 -14.50 -17.30
N LEU A 34 29.13 -14.53 -16.12
CA LEU A 34 28.41 -14.52 -14.84
C LEU A 34 27.72 -13.17 -14.61
N ALA A 35 28.38 -12.07 -14.99
CA ALA A 35 27.81 -10.72 -14.90
C ALA A 35 26.66 -10.51 -15.88
N ALA A 36 26.75 -11.09 -17.09
CA ALA A 36 25.69 -11.05 -18.09
C ALA A 36 24.47 -11.90 -17.67
N ALA A 37 24.71 -13.10 -17.14
CA ALA A 37 23.65 -14.05 -16.76
C ALA A 37 22.69 -13.51 -15.69
N ILE A 38 23.16 -12.67 -14.78
CA ILE A 38 22.32 -12.11 -13.69
C ILE A 38 21.66 -10.76 -14.06
N GLN A 39 22.08 -10.10 -15.13
CA GLN A 39 21.66 -8.73 -15.45
C GLN A 39 20.14 -8.62 -15.66
N SER A 40 19.54 -9.49 -16.48
CA SER A 40 18.10 -9.45 -16.76
C SER A 40 17.25 -9.64 -15.50
N PHE A 41 17.69 -10.47 -14.56
CA PHE A 41 17.00 -10.70 -13.29
C PHE A 41 17.11 -9.49 -12.36
N ILE A 42 18.26 -8.81 -12.34
CA ILE A 42 18.43 -7.55 -11.62
C ILE A 42 17.48 -6.48 -12.18
N ASP A 43 17.43 -6.33 -13.51
CA ASP A 43 16.58 -5.32 -14.15
C ASP A 43 15.10 -5.61 -13.93
N ASN A 44 14.69 -6.87 -14.04
CA ASN A 44 13.32 -7.31 -13.71
C ASN A 44 12.97 -6.99 -12.25
N LEU A 45 13.84 -7.31 -11.29
CA LEU A 45 13.59 -7.00 -9.88
C LEU A 45 13.47 -5.48 -9.63
N ILE A 46 14.29 -4.65 -10.29
CA ILE A 46 14.16 -3.18 -10.21
C ILE A 46 12.79 -2.72 -10.70
N GLU A 47 12.35 -3.22 -11.85
CA GLU A 47 11.03 -2.91 -12.41
C GLU A 47 9.91 -3.32 -11.44
N LYS A 48 9.98 -4.53 -10.86
CA LYS A 48 8.94 -5.02 -9.94
C LYS A 48 8.92 -4.27 -8.61
N CYS A 49 10.07 -3.83 -8.09
CA CYS A 49 10.12 -2.93 -6.93
C CYS A 49 9.48 -1.57 -7.23
N ALA A 50 9.66 -1.02 -8.44
CA ALA A 50 9.01 0.24 -8.80
C ALA A 50 7.48 0.08 -8.86
N ILE A 51 7.00 -1.02 -9.46
CA ILE A 51 5.57 -1.33 -9.55
C ILE A 51 4.95 -1.53 -8.16
N SER A 52 5.61 -2.26 -7.25
CA SER A 52 5.08 -2.48 -5.90
C SER A 52 5.05 -1.20 -5.07
N HIS A 53 6.04 -0.33 -5.24
CA HIS A 53 6.05 1.00 -4.62
C HIS A 53 4.89 1.86 -5.11
N THR A 54 4.67 1.97 -6.42
CA THR A 54 3.52 2.69 -6.98
C THR A 54 2.20 2.10 -6.47
N ALA A 55 2.05 0.78 -6.44
CA ALA A 55 0.83 0.14 -5.95
C ALA A 55 0.56 0.41 -4.45
N LEU A 56 1.61 0.57 -3.64
CA LEU A 56 1.50 0.98 -2.25
C LEU A 56 1.01 2.43 -2.12
N GLU A 57 1.55 3.35 -2.93
CA GLU A 57 1.11 4.74 -2.98
C GLU A 57 -0.33 4.88 -3.48
N ASP A 58 -0.71 4.12 -4.51
CA ASP A 58 -2.08 4.08 -5.05
C ASP A 58 -3.09 3.61 -4.01
N LYS A 59 -2.72 2.58 -3.22
CA LYS A 59 -3.54 2.14 -2.08
C LYS A 59 -3.68 3.22 -1.01
N GLY A 60 -2.60 3.93 -0.69
CA GLY A 60 -2.64 5.05 0.25
C GLY A 60 -3.59 6.16 -0.23
N THR A 61 -3.43 6.56 -1.49
CA THR A 61 -4.30 7.56 -2.15
C THR A 61 -5.76 7.12 -2.15
N ALA A 62 -6.04 5.85 -2.46
CA ALA A 62 -7.39 5.32 -2.43
C ALA A 62 -7.99 5.29 -1.01
N TYR A 63 -7.17 5.03 0.02
CA TYR A 63 -7.60 5.11 1.41
C TYR A 63 -7.95 6.54 1.84
N ASP A 64 -7.11 7.51 1.50
CA ASP A 64 -7.36 8.92 1.80
C ASP A 64 -8.66 9.42 1.16
N ASN A 65 -8.95 8.96 -0.07
CA ASN A 65 -10.22 9.23 -0.73
C ASN A 65 -11.41 8.61 -0.01
N VAL A 66 -11.28 7.40 0.56
CA VAL A 66 -12.33 6.81 1.39
C VAL A 66 -12.59 7.68 2.61
N VAL A 67 -11.54 8.08 3.33
CA VAL A 67 -11.67 8.93 4.54
C VAL A 67 -12.32 10.27 4.22
N LEU A 68 -11.94 10.91 3.10
CA LEU A 68 -12.53 12.17 2.67
C LEU A 68 -14.03 12.01 2.35
N LYS A 69 -14.42 10.98 1.59
CA LYS A 69 -15.82 10.78 1.21
C LYS A 69 -16.70 10.33 2.36
N ASP A 70 -16.14 9.58 3.30
CA ASP A 70 -16.76 9.26 4.58
C ASP A 70 -17.04 10.53 5.38
N THR A 71 -16.04 11.40 5.55
CA THR A 71 -16.22 12.70 6.24
C THR A 71 -17.33 13.56 5.59
N ILE A 72 -17.42 13.56 4.25
CA ILE A 72 -18.47 14.28 3.52
C ILE A 72 -19.85 13.65 3.77
N LEU A 73 -19.95 12.31 3.80
CA LEU A 73 -21.20 11.62 4.11
C LEU A 73 -21.67 11.95 5.53
N ASP A 74 -20.73 11.92 6.48
CA ASP A 74 -20.88 12.35 7.86
C ASP A 74 -21.47 13.75 7.98
N ASP A 75 -20.93 14.71 7.24
CA ASP A 75 -21.39 16.11 7.22
C ASP A 75 -22.81 16.22 6.66
N VAL A 76 -23.13 15.49 5.59
CA VAL A 76 -24.50 15.45 5.05
C VAL A 76 -25.48 14.87 6.07
N VAL A 77 -25.10 13.83 6.82
CA VAL A 77 -25.94 13.25 7.89
C VAL A 77 -26.15 14.25 9.03
N ARG A 78 -25.12 15.02 9.40
CA ARG A 78 -25.21 16.09 10.41
C ARG A 78 -26.12 17.24 9.95
N ASP A 79 -25.99 17.67 8.70
CA ASP A 79 -26.84 18.70 8.10
C ASP A 79 -28.32 18.28 8.12
N ILE A 80 -28.61 17.01 7.78
CA ILE A 80 -29.98 16.46 7.86
C ILE A 80 -30.48 16.46 9.30
N SER A 81 -29.64 16.07 10.26
CA SER A 81 -29.96 16.06 11.69
C SER A 81 -30.34 17.45 12.19
N ASP A 82 -29.56 18.47 11.82
CA ASP A 82 -29.80 19.84 12.26
C ASP A 82 -31.01 20.47 11.55
N ALA A 83 -31.19 20.19 10.26
CA ALA A 83 -32.39 20.60 9.53
C ALA A 83 -33.66 19.96 10.11
N ALA A 84 -33.62 18.68 10.48
CA ALA A 84 -34.75 17.99 11.09
C ALA A 84 -35.09 18.55 12.49
N LYS A 85 -34.08 18.83 13.33
CA LYS A 85 -34.31 19.52 14.62
C LYS A 85 -34.92 20.90 14.42
N GLN A 86 -34.46 21.65 13.43
CA GLN A 86 -34.99 22.98 13.13
C GLN A 86 -36.43 22.92 12.64
N TYR A 87 -36.76 21.93 11.81
CA TYR A 87 -38.12 21.69 11.35
C TYR A 87 -39.07 21.39 12.53
N ASP A 88 -38.66 20.54 13.46
CA ASP A 88 -39.44 20.18 14.65
C ASP A 88 -39.68 21.38 15.58
N ARG A 89 -38.68 22.28 15.71
CA ARG A 89 -38.84 23.54 16.45
C ARG A 89 -39.85 24.48 15.79
N ASN A 90 -39.86 24.52 14.46
CA ASN A 90 -40.77 25.37 13.69
C ASN A 90 -42.20 24.77 13.60
N ASN A 91 -42.36 23.46 13.78
CA ASN A 91 -43.63 22.73 13.61
C ASN A 91 -43.92 21.86 14.85
N VAL A 92 -44.38 22.50 15.92
CA VAL A 92 -44.67 21.82 17.19
C VAL A 92 -45.74 20.74 17.01
N GLY A 93 -45.42 19.51 17.44
CA GLY A 93 -46.35 18.37 17.43
C GLY A 93 -46.15 17.35 16.30
N ARG A 94 -45.27 17.63 15.31
CA ARG A 94 -44.87 16.67 14.27
C ARG A 94 -43.36 16.40 14.35
N GLY A 95 -42.97 15.52 15.27
CA GLY A 95 -41.55 15.16 15.48
C GLY A 95 -40.99 14.33 14.31
N ILE A 96 -40.33 14.99 13.37
CA ILE A 96 -39.66 14.35 12.24
C ILE A 96 -38.27 13.83 12.64
N TYR A 97 -37.59 14.50 13.57
CA TYR A 97 -36.25 14.12 14.00
C TYR A 97 -36.17 12.69 14.50
N THR A 98 -37.11 12.27 15.35
CA THR A 98 -37.16 10.89 15.90
C THR A 98 -37.55 9.85 14.85
N THR A 99 -38.20 10.28 13.76
CA THR A 99 -38.51 9.41 12.61
C THR A 99 -37.25 9.15 11.78
N LEU A 100 -36.41 10.16 11.58
CA LEU A 100 -35.14 10.05 10.86
C LEU A 100 -34.03 9.43 11.70
N PHE A 101 -34.00 9.72 13.01
CA PHE A 101 -32.98 9.26 13.96
C PHE A 101 -33.67 8.66 15.21
N PRO A 102 -34.10 7.38 15.15
CA PRO A 102 -34.81 6.73 16.26
C PRO A 102 -34.02 6.68 17.57
N ASP A 103 -32.70 6.55 17.48
CA ASP A 103 -31.80 6.55 18.64
C ASP A 103 -31.50 7.97 19.17
N GLY A 104 -32.07 8.99 18.53
CA GLY A 104 -31.89 10.40 18.87
C GLY A 104 -30.50 10.97 18.55
N LYS A 105 -29.63 10.19 17.91
CA LYS A 105 -28.22 10.54 17.62
C LYS A 105 -27.86 10.18 16.18
N THR A 106 -26.92 10.92 15.61
CA THR A 106 -26.32 10.62 14.29
C THR A 106 -25.25 9.54 14.36
N THR A 107 -24.70 9.30 15.55
CA THR A 107 -23.57 8.38 15.79
C THR A 107 -23.87 6.92 15.45
N SER A 108 -25.14 6.51 15.37
CA SER A 108 -25.49 5.16 14.90
C SER A 108 -25.24 4.97 13.40
N ILE A 109 -25.04 6.07 12.67
CA ILE A 109 -24.63 6.10 11.26
C ILE A 109 -23.15 6.48 11.17
N THR A 110 -22.75 7.63 11.74
CA THR A 110 -21.43 8.25 11.55
C THR A 110 -20.24 7.60 12.27
N ASN A 111 -20.49 6.66 13.20
CA ASN A 111 -19.42 6.02 13.98
C ASN A 111 -19.29 4.52 13.67
N VAL A 112 -19.94 4.04 12.61
CA VAL A 112 -19.76 2.66 12.16
C VAL A 112 -18.46 2.56 11.36
N SER A 113 -18.09 1.35 10.95
CA SER A 113 -16.92 1.19 10.07
C SER A 113 -17.18 1.83 8.70
N LEU A 114 -16.17 2.45 8.10
CA LEU A 114 -16.19 3.05 6.74
C LEU A 114 -16.94 2.21 5.69
N SER A 115 -16.81 0.88 5.75
CA SER A 115 -17.45 -0.04 4.80
C SER A 115 -18.96 -0.24 5.01
N LYS A 116 -19.49 0.08 6.18
CA LYS A 116 -20.89 -0.12 6.58
C LYS A 116 -21.67 1.19 6.64
N GLU A 117 -21.00 2.32 6.74
CA GLU A 117 -21.64 3.62 6.84
C GLU A 117 -22.57 3.93 5.66
N PRO A 118 -22.21 3.64 4.40
CA PRO A 118 -23.13 3.83 3.28
C PRO A 118 -24.43 3.03 3.41
N ASP A 119 -24.38 1.85 4.05
CA ASP A 119 -25.57 1.00 4.25
C ASP A 119 -26.46 1.53 5.38
N GLU A 120 -25.88 2.12 6.43
CA GLU A 120 -26.64 2.80 7.49
C GLU A 120 -27.25 4.12 6.97
N ALA A 121 -26.52 4.85 6.12
CA ALA A 121 -27.01 6.05 5.45
C ALA A 121 -28.16 5.73 4.46
N ASP A 122 -28.14 4.57 3.80
CA ASP A 122 -29.28 4.10 2.98
C ASP A 122 -30.55 3.92 3.81
N LYS A 123 -30.44 3.48 5.08
CA LYS A 123 -31.62 3.41 5.97
C LYS A 123 -32.21 4.78 6.25
N LEU A 124 -31.39 5.83 6.23
CA LEU A 124 -31.87 7.21 6.35
C LEU A 124 -32.65 7.63 5.09
N LEU A 125 -32.19 7.24 3.88
CA LEU A 125 -32.97 7.43 2.64
C LEU A 125 -34.33 6.74 2.69
N LEU A 126 -34.39 5.50 3.17
CA LEU A 126 -35.68 4.79 3.33
C LEU A 126 -36.63 5.48 4.32
N ARG A 127 -36.11 6.22 5.30
CA ARG A 127 -36.92 6.99 6.24
C ARG A 127 -37.51 8.25 5.59
N PHE A 128 -36.80 8.85 4.62
CA PHE A 128 -37.34 9.98 3.84
C PHE A 128 -38.56 9.60 3.00
N ASP A 129 -38.69 8.36 2.56
CA ASP A 129 -39.84 7.89 1.76
C ASP A 129 -41.17 7.93 2.54
N LYS A 130 -41.13 8.11 3.85
CA LYS A 130 -42.32 8.28 4.70
C LYS A 130 -42.87 9.71 4.69
N PHE A 131 -42.19 10.66 4.05
CA PHE A 131 -42.61 12.06 4.05
C PHE A 131 -43.53 12.38 2.89
N GLU A 132 -44.49 13.26 3.13
CA GLU A 132 -45.39 13.78 2.12
C GLU A 132 -44.64 14.63 1.07
N GLU A 133 -45.14 14.63 -0.16
CA GLU A 133 -44.63 15.49 -1.24
C GLU A 133 -44.68 16.97 -0.80
N GLY A 134 -43.56 17.68 -0.96
CA GLY A 134 -43.43 19.09 -0.57
C GLY A 134 -42.79 19.33 0.80
N ASN A 135 -42.42 18.29 1.55
CA ASN A 135 -41.63 18.48 2.78
C ASN A 135 -40.26 19.10 2.47
N SER A 136 -39.92 20.22 3.13
CA SER A 136 -38.65 20.94 2.97
C SER A 136 -37.40 20.06 3.14
N LEU A 137 -37.48 18.99 3.94
CA LEU A 137 -36.36 18.08 4.19
C LEU A 137 -36.08 17.15 3.01
N LEU A 138 -37.01 16.96 2.07
CA LEU A 138 -36.79 16.16 0.86
C LEU A 138 -35.68 16.73 -0.03
N ALA A 139 -35.33 18.02 0.11
CA ALA A 139 -34.20 18.63 -0.57
C ALA A 139 -32.85 17.95 -0.25
N TYR A 140 -32.72 17.31 0.91
CA TYR A 140 -31.50 16.62 1.34
C TYR A 140 -31.37 15.20 0.78
N LYS A 141 -32.43 14.64 0.16
CA LYS A 141 -32.41 13.28 -0.38
C LYS A 141 -31.37 13.14 -1.50
N ALA A 142 -31.32 14.10 -2.43
CA ALA A 142 -30.37 14.05 -3.55
C ALA A 142 -28.90 14.17 -3.10
N PRO A 143 -28.50 15.14 -2.25
CA PRO A 143 -27.15 15.18 -1.67
C PRO A 143 -26.76 13.90 -0.93
N LEU A 144 -27.66 13.32 -0.13
CA LEU A 144 -27.41 12.07 0.59
C LEU A 144 -27.20 10.89 -0.36
N THR A 145 -28.06 10.73 -1.38
CA THR A 145 -27.88 9.69 -2.40
C THR A 145 -26.56 9.82 -3.14
N ALA A 146 -26.15 11.04 -3.50
CA ALA A 146 -24.87 11.29 -4.14
C ALA A 146 -23.69 10.91 -3.24
N ALA A 147 -23.70 11.35 -1.97
CA ALA A 147 -22.64 11.03 -1.01
C ALA A 147 -22.49 9.52 -0.77
N ILE A 148 -23.60 8.78 -0.64
CA ILE A 148 -23.60 7.32 -0.50
C ILE A 148 -22.99 6.64 -1.73
N ALA A 149 -23.37 7.08 -2.93
CA ALA A 149 -22.85 6.51 -4.18
C ALA A 149 -21.34 6.76 -4.34
N GLU A 150 -20.88 7.96 -3.99
CA GLU A 150 -19.46 8.30 -4.00
C GLU A 150 -18.67 7.48 -2.98
N ALA A 151 -19.16 7.36 -1.75
CA ALA A 151 -18.55 6.55 -0.69
C ALA A 151 -18.39 5.08 -1.14
N ARG A 152 -19.44 4.48 -1.72
CA ARG A 152 -19.37 3.12 -2.27
C ARG A 152 -18.35 2.98 -3.39
N THR A 153 -18.27 3.98 -4.27
CA THR A 153 -17.33 3.99 -5.39
C THR A 153 -15.89 4.00 -4.90
N VAL A 154 -15.56 4.87 -3.93
CA VAL A 154 -14.19 4.94 -3.38
C VAL A 154 -13.83 3.71 -2.55
N ILE A 155 -14.80 3.10 -1.83
CA ILE A 155 -14.57 1.82 -1.12
C ILE A 155 -14.24 0.70 -2.10
N ALA A 156 -14.95 0.61 -3.22
CA ALA A 156 -14.65 -0.38 -4.26
C ALA A 156 -13.26 -0.14 -4.89
N ALA A 157 -12.90 1.12 -5.15
CA ALA A 157 -11.59 1.48 -5.66
C ALA A 157 -10.47 1.10 -4.67
N TYR A 158 -10.65 1.38 -3.37
CA TYR A 158 -9.69 0.99 -2.32
C TYR A 158 -9.51 -0.53 -2.22
N ASN A 159 -10.60 -1.30 -2.30
CA ASN A 159 -10.51 -2.76 -2.32
C ASN A 159 -9.73 -3.28 -3.53
N THR A 160 -9.92 -2.65 -4.70
CA THR A 160 -9.18 -2.97 -5.92
C THR A 160 -7.69 -2.64 -5.76
N ALA A 161 -7.36 -1.45 -5.24
CA ALA A 161 -5.98 -1.05 -4.98
C ALA A 161 -5.28 -1.99 -3.99
N LYS A 162 -5.99 -2.46 -2.95
CA LYS A 162 -5.48 -3.45 -2.00
C LYS A 162 -5.17 -4.81 -2.64
N ILE A 163 -5.96 -5.24 -3.63
CA ILE A 163 -5.67 -6.47 -4.39
C ILE A 163 -4.43 -6.25 -5.27
N ASN A 164 -4.35 -5.10 -5.95
CA ASN A 164 -3.22 -4.76 -6.81
C ASN A 164 -1.90 -4.68 -6.03
N GLU A 165 -1.89 -4.05 -4.84
CA GLU A 165 -0.74 -4.03 -3.94
C GLU A 165 -0.25 -5.44 -3.61
N LYS A 166 -1.16 -6.34 -3.21
CA LYS A 166 -0.80 -7.73 -2.89
C LYS A 166 -0.21 -8.45 -4.09
N MET A 167 -0.84 -8.34 -5.25
CA MET A 167 -0.33 -8.96 -6.49
C MET A 167 1.05 -8.41 -6.86
N ALA A 168 1.26 -7.10 -6.73
CA ALA A 168 2.56 -6.48 -7.00
C ALA A 168 3.66 -6.99 -6.05
N LEU A 169 3.34 -7.13 -4.76
CA LEU A 169 4.26 -7.70 -3.76
C LEU A 169 4.58 -9.18 -4.03
N GLU A 170 3.62 -9.97 -4.48
CA GLU A 170 3.84 -11.38 -4.86
C GLU A 170 4.73 -11.49 -6.11
N VAL A 171 4.51 -10.66 -7.12
CA VAL A 171 5.34 -10.59 -8.33
C VAL A 171 6.76 -10.13 -7.99
N GLU A 172 6.92 -9.14 -7.11
CA GLU A 172 8.23 -8.72 -6.60
C GLU A 172 8.91 -9.87 -5.86
N ALA A 173 8.20 -10.60 -4.99
CA ALA A 173 8.74 -11.75 -4.26
C ALA A 173 9.25 -12.84 -5.21
N SER A 174 8.51 -13.14 -6.28
CA SER A 174 8.96 -14.07 -7.32
C SER A 174 10.23 -13.56 -8.02
N ALA A 175 10.30 -12.27 -8.36
CA ALA A 175 11.50 -11.70 -8.98
C ALA A 175 12.72 -11.74 -8.04
N LYS A 176 12.52 -11.60 -6.73
CA LYS A 176 13.59 -11.80 -5.73
C LYS A 176 14.12 -13.22 -5.76
N ASP A 177 13.24 -14.21 -5.79
CA ASP A 177 13.61 -15.63 -5.83
C ASP A 177 14.44 -15.95 -7.08
N ASP A 178 14.10 -15.37 -8.23
CA ASP A 178 14.86 -15.55 -9.46
C ASP A 178 16.29 -14.97 -9.36
N VAL A 179 16.44 -13.77 -8.79
CA VAL A 179 17.77 -13.20 -8.52
C VAL A 179 18.56 -14.06 -7.55
N ILE A 180 17.94 -14.58 -6.49
CA ILE A 180 18.60 -15.46 -5.50
C ILE A 180 19.10 -16.73 -6.20
N ARG A 181 18.24 -17.41 -6.98
CA ARG A 181 18.60 -18.63 -7.70
C ARG A 181 19.74 -18.38 -8.69
N GLN A 182 19.66 -17.32 -9.50
CA GLN A 182 20.71 -17.02 -10.47
C GLN A 182 22.03 -16.66 -9.78
N TYR A 183 21.97 -15.94 -8.67
CA TYR A 183 23.16 -15.62 -7.86
C TYR A 183 23.82 -16.87 -7.29
N GLU A 184 23.05 -17.86 -6.85
CA GLU A 184 23.56 -19.16 -6.40
C GLU A 184 24.18 -19.97 -7.55
N PHE A 185 23.53 -20.02 -8.71
CA PHE A 185 24.08 -20.67 -9.90
C PHE A 185 25.40 -20.03 -10.32
N ASN A 186 25.47 -18.70 -10.33
CA ASN A 186 26.71 -17.98 -10.60
C ASN A 186 27.83 -18.38 -9.63
N TYR A 187 27.51 -18.63 -8.35
CA TYR A 187 28.53 -19.04 -7.38
C TYR A 187 29.04 -20.45 -7.68
N LEU A 188 28.14 -21.38 -8.00
CA LEU A 188 28.50 -22.75 -8.35
C LEU A 188 29.36 -22.79 -9.62
N ASP A 189 29.01 -22.00 -10.63
CA ASP A 189 29.77 -21.95 -11.88
C ASP A 189 31.11 -21.23 -11.70
N ALA A 190 31.16 -20.14 -10.93
CA ALA A 190 32.42 -19.52 -10.54
C ALA A 190 33.34 -20.50 -9.79
N ALA A 191 32.78 -21.35 -8.92
CA ALA A 191 33.55 -22.34 -8.19
C ALA A 191 34.10 -23.45 -9.10
N LYS A 192 33.39 -23.81 -10.18
CA LYS A 192 33.88 -24.73 -11.21
C LYS A 192 34.96 -24.10 -12.09
N LEU A 193 34.75 -22.86 -12.54
CA LEU A 193 35.65 -22.16 -13.48
C LEU A 193 36.96 -21.71 -12.83
N PHE A 194 36.91 -21.15 -11.61
CA PHE A 194 38.05 -20.49 -10.97
C PHE A 194 38.49 -21.14 -9.66
N GLY A 195 37.77 -22.18 -9.21
CA GLY A 195 37.95 -22.78 -7.90
C GLY A 195 37.32 -21.97 -6.76
N LYS A 196 36.99 -22.67 -5.66
CA LYS A 196 36.26 -22.10 -4.51
C LYS A 196 36.89 -20.84 -3.93
N LYS A 197 38.23 -20.79 -3.82
CA LYS A 197 38.94 -19.65 -3.22
C LYS A 197 38.76 -18.37 -4.03
N TYR A 198 38.74 -18.49 -5.36
CA TYR A 198 38.60 -17.36 -6.26
C TYR A 198 37.13 -16.97 -6.43
N ALA A 199 36.22 -17.95 -6.51
CA ALA A 199 34.77 -17.71 -6.50
C ALA A 199 34.35 -16.84 -5.31
N ASN A 200 34.86 -17.11 -4.10
CA ASN A 200 34.59 -16.28 -2.91
C ASN A 200 34.99 -14.79 -3.03
N ARG A 201 35.84 -14.42 -4.00
CA ARG A 201 36.25 -13.02 -4.26
C ARG A 201 35.30 -12.31 -5.22
N LEU A 202 34.59 -13.06 -6.07
CA LEU A 202 33.61 -12.53 -7.02
C LEU A 202 32.27 -12.19 -6.36
N PHE A 203 32.11 -12.51 -5.09
CA PHE A 203 30.87 -12.32 -4.34
C PHE A 203 31.10 -11.39 -3.13
N PRO A 204 30.12 -10.53 -2.78
CA PRO A 204 30.11 -9.80 -1.53
C PRO A 204 30.44 -10.71 -0.34
N LYS A 205 31.26 -10.23 0.59
CA LYS A 205 31.59 -10.97 1.81
C LYS A 205 30.52 -10.74 2.86
N THR A 206 30.20 -11.76 3.64
CA THR A 206 29.45 -11.58 4.88
C THR A 206 30.25 -10.63 5.79
N PRO A 207 29.66 -9.54 6.29
CA PRO A 207 30.38 -8.64 7.20
C PRO A 207 30.87 -9.46 8.39
N LYS A 208 32.19 -9.44 8.63
CA LYS A 208 32.73 -9.96 9.89
C LYS A 208 32.38 -8.91 10.93
N SER A 209 31.73 -9.29 12.02
CA SER A 209 31.59 -8.42 13.19
C SER A 209 32.99 -8.14 13.76
N LYS A 210 33.65 -7.09 13.28
CA LYS A 210 34.84 -6.53 13.90
C LYS A 210 34.69 -5.02 13.88
N LYS A 211 34.77 -4.43 15.08
CA LYS A 211 34.97 -2.99 15.30
C LYS A 211 36.03 -2.48 14.33
N GLU A 212 35.70 -1.46 13.56
CA GLU A 212 36.69 -0.65 12.86
C GLU A 212 37.40 0.21 13.91
N GLU A 213 38.64 -0.14 14.23
CA GLU A 213 39.64 0.86 14.61
C GLU A 213 40.20 1.39 13.29
N LEU A 214 39.83 2.62 12.94
CA LEU A 214 40.47 3.36 11.87
C LEU A 214 41.92 3.66 12.31
N PRO A 215 42.92 3.50 11.42
CA PRO A 215 44.28 3.89 11.75
C PRO A 215 44.34 5.41 11.95
N GLU A 216 44.84 5.85 13.10
CA GLU A 216 45.21 7.24 13.35
C GLU A 216 46.21 7.69 12.27
N GLU A 217 45.88 8.76 11.55
CA GLU A 217 46.81 9.44 10.67
C GLU A 217 47.96 9.96 11.54
N VAL A 218 49.14 9.38 11.35
CA VAL A 218 50.40 9.92 11.88
C VAL A 218 50.66 11.23 11.14
N ILE A 219 50.31 12.35 11.78
CA ILE A 219 50.78 13.67 11.40
C ILE A 219 52.30 13.63 11.57
N THR A 220 53.02 13.66 10.46
CA THR A 220 54.47 13.86 10.46
C THR A 220 54.74 15.36 10.45
N GLU A 221 55.68 15.75 11.32
CA GLU A 221 56.06 17.11 11.74
C GLU A 221 56.43 18.07 10.60
#